data_AF-A0A535R1B3-F1
#
_entry.id   AF-A0A535R1B3-F1
#
_cell.length_a   1.000
_cell.length_b   1.000
_cell.length_c   1.000
_cell.angle_alpha   90.00
_cell.angle_beta   90.00
_cell.angle_gamma   90.00
#
_symmetry.space_group_name_H-M   'P 1'
#
loop_
_entity.id
_entity.type
_entity.pdbx_description
1 polymer ?
#
loop_
_entity_poly.entity_id
_entity_poly.type
_entity_poly.pdbx_seq_one_letter_code
_entity_poly.pdbx_strand_id
1 'polypeptide(L)'
;QDNLLADLERSMLPDFRVPSQRDFFEMLRAHLQEGLFADPAYGGNRDKRGWKFLGHPGVWFENSAEENLATEPVTKGGVVQSLEDVGYSLEGAPREPTEIPGYDPQ
;
A
#
# COMPACT_ATOMS: atom_id res chain seq x y z
N GLN A 1 -2.97 18.53 21.81
CA GLN A 1 -2.07 17.76 20.92
C GLN A 1 -1.29 18.71 20.02
N ASP A 2 -1.95 19.69 19.40
CA ASP A 2 -1.34 20.61 18.42
C ASP A 2 -0.17 21.46 18.97
N ASN A 3 -0.26 21.94 20.22
CA ASN A 3 0.85 22.70 20.83
C ASN A 3 2.13 21.86 20.95
N LEU A 4 2.03 20.57 21.25
CA LEU A 4 3.19 19.67 21.34
C LEU A 4 3.87 19.49 19.96
N LEU A 5 3.06 19.34 18.91
CA LEU A 5 3.54 19.24 17.53
C LEU A 5 4.22 20.55 17.08
N ALA A 6 3.62 21.70 17.42
CA ALA A 6 4.17 23.01 17.09
C ALA A 6 5.49 23.29 17.84
N ASP A 7 5.62 22.83 19.08
CA ASP A 7 6.87 22.95 19.85
C ASP A 7 7.97 22.01 19.30
N LEU A 8 7.60 20.81 18.83
CA LEU A 8 8.51 19.90 18.13
C LEU A 8 9.03 20.52 16.83
N GLU A 9 8.14 21.06 16.00
CA GLU A 9 8.48 21.72 14.73
C GLU A 9 9.45 22.90 14.94
N ARG A 10 9.20 23.71 15.97
CA ARG A 10 10.05 24.86 16.33
C ARG A 10 11.32 24.48 17.11
N SER A 11 11.58 23.18 17.31
CA SER A 11 12.72 22.68 18.09
C SER A 11 12.77 23.23 19.52
N MET A 12 11.61 23.42 20.17
CA MET A 12 11.49 23.96 21.53
C MET A 12 11.28 22.90 22.62
N LEU A 13 11.14 21.62 22.26
CA LEU A 13 10.98 20.54 23.23
C LEU A 13 12.32 20.22 23.92
N PRO A 14 12.43 20.45 25.25
CA PRO A 14 13.64 20.06 25.99
C PRO A 14 13.81 18.55 25.98
N ASP A 15 15.06 18.09 25.91
CA ASP A 15 15.45 16.68 25.94
C ASP A 15 14.88 15.80 24.81
N PHE A 16 14.39 16.40 23.72
CA PHE A 16 13.99 15.65 22.54
C PHE A 16 15.22 15.04 21.84
N ARG A 17 15.23 13.71 21.70
CA ARG A 17 16.34 12.98 21.07
C ARG A 17 16.01 12.69 19.62
N VAL A 18 16.84 13.19 18.72
CA VAL A 18 16.84 12.78 17.32
C VAL A 18 17.65 11.51 17.14
N PRO A 19 17.27 10.62 16.19
CA PRO A 19 18.08 9.47 15.84
C PRO A 19 19.49 9.88 15.39
N SER A 20 20.46 8.98 15.53
CA SER A 20 21.78 9.18 14.94
C SER A 20 21.67 9.26 13.41
N GLN A 21 22.68 9.80 12.72
CA GLN A 21 22.66 9.86 11.25
C GLN A 21 22.48 8.48 10.61
N ARG A 22 23.08 7.45 11.21
CA ARG A 22 22.95 6.07 10.75
C ARG A 22 21.53 5.56 10.94
N ASP A 23 20.97 5.71 12.14
CA ASP A 23 19.63 5.21 12.45
C ASP A 23 18.57 5.95 11.62
N PHE A 24 18.76 7.26 11.42
CA PHE A 24 17.92 8.06 10.54
C PHE A 24 17.97 7.55 9.09
N PHE A 25 19.15 7.25 8.57
CA PHE A 25 19.29 6.72 7.21
C PHE A 25 18.67 5.34 7.05
N GLU A 26 18.86 4.44 8.04
CA GLU A 26 18.24 3.12 8.04
C GLU A 26 16.70 3.22 8.06
N MET A 27 16.15 4.10 8.91
CA MET A 27 14.71 4.40 8.96
C MET A 27 14.19 4.98 7.64
N LEU A 28 14.87 5.98 7.07
CA LEU A 28 14.50 6.58 5.79
C LEU A 28 14.50 5.55 4.67
N ARG A 29 15.53 4.70 4.60
CA ARG A 29 15.62 3.63 3.59
C ARG A 29 14.46 2.65 3.73
N ALA A 30 14.11 2.24 4.95
CA ALA A 30 12.98 1.34 5.19
C ALA A 30 11.66 1.96 4.68
N HIS A 31 11.38 3.21 5.04
CA HIS A 31 10.17 3.91 4.60
C HIS A 31 10.12 4.13 3.08
N LEU A 32 11.26 4.37 2.42
CA LEU A 32 11.32 4.44 0.96
C LEU A 32 11.01 3.09 0.30
N GLN A 33 11.45 1.98 0.90
CA GLN A 33 11.10 0.65 0.41
C GLN A 33 9.61 0.36 0.60
N GLU A 34 9.05 0.68 1.78
CA GLU A 34 7.62 0.59 2.05
C GLU A 34 6.81 1.40 1.03
N GLY A 35 7.17 2.67 0.82
CA GLY A 35 6.51 3.52 -0.17
C GLY A 35 6.65 3.02 -1.61
N LEU A 36 7.80 2.43 -1.97
CA LEU A 36 8.03 1.86 -3.31
C LEU A 36 7.13 0.65 -3.61
N PHE A 37 6.77 -0.13 -2.59
CA PHE A 37 6.01 -1.38 -2.74
C PHE A 37 4.60 -1.32 -2.14
N ALA A 38 4.17 -0.20 -1.58
CA ALA A 38 2.80 0.04 -1.15
C ALA A 38 1.82 0.06 -2.33
N ASP A 39 0.53 0.00 -2.04
CA ASP A 39 -0.50 0.28 -3.05
C ASP A 39 -0.45 1.76 -3.48
N PRO A 40 -0.55 2.07 -4.79
CA PRO A 40 -0.56 3.44 -5.28
C PRO A 40 -1.61 4.36 -4.65
N ALA A 41 -2.73 3.81 -4.16
CA ALA A 41 -3.78 4.56 -3.48
C ALA A 41 -3.21 5.38 -2.31
N TYR A 42 -2.22 4.86 -1.59
CA TYR A 42 -1.59 5.55 -0.45
C TYR A 42 -0.53 6.59 -0.87
N GLY A 43 -0.44 6.94 -2.15
CA GLY A 43 0.50 7.93 -2.69
C GLY A 43 1.91 7.39 -2.96
N GLY A 44 2.15 6.10 -2.69
CA GLY A 44 3.39 5.39 -3.03
C GLY A 44 3.37 4.78 -4.43
N ASN A 45 4.38 3.94 -4.73
CA ASN A 45 4.45 3.01 -5.87
C ASN A 45 3.80 3.51 -7.18
N ARG A 46 4.15 4.72 -7.60
CA ARG A 46 3.53 5.38 -8.75
C ARG A 46 3.54 4.48 -9.99
N ASP A 47 2.40 4.42 -10.68
CA ASP A 47 2.17 3.59 -11.86
C ASP A 47 2.42 2.08 -11.63
N LYS A 48 2.36 1.64 -10.36
CA LYS A 48 2.59 0.26 -9.91
C LYS A 48 3.99 -0.25 -10.28
N ARG A 49 4.99 0.65 -10.40
CA ARG A 49 6.33 0.32 -10.93
C ARG A 49 7.10 -0.67 -10.06
N GLY A 50 7.02 -0.55 -8.74
CA GLY A 50 7.64 -1.50 -7.82
C GLY A 50 7.07 -2.90 -7.99
N TRP A 51 5.75 -3.01 -8.12
CA TRP A 51 5.07 -4.29 -8.37
C TRP A 51 5.40 -4.87 -9.73
N LYS A 52 5.39 -4.06 -10.80
CA LYS A 52 5.81 -4.48 -12.14
C LYS A 52 7.26 -5.01 -12.15
N PHE A 53 8.15 -4.37 -11.41
CA PHE A 53 9.53 -4.81 -11.28
C PHE A 53 9.65 -6.18 -10.59
N LEU A 54 8.84 -6.42 -9.55
CA LEU A 54 8.82 -7.70 -8.83
C LEU A 54 8.00 -8.79 -9.53
N GLY A 55 7.19 -8.44 -10.54
CA GLY A 55 6.17 -9.33 -11.09
C GLY A 55 4.99 -9.57 -10.13
N HIS A 56 4.77 -8.68 -9.15
CA HIS A 56 3.69 -8.79 -8.19
C HIS A 56 2.35 -8.38 -8.86
N PRO A 57 1.29 -9.21 -8.78
CA PRO A 57 0.02 -8.96 -9.49
C PRO A 57 -0.84 -7.87 -8.85
N GLY A 58 -0.46 -7.40 -7.66
CA GLY A 58 -1.21 -6.41 -6.90
C GLY A 58 -2.37 -7.02 -6.12
N VAL A 59 -3.48 -6.30 -6.00
CA VAL A 59 -4.64 -6.68 -5.17
C VAL A 59 -5.64 -7.49 -5.96
N TRP A 60 -5.98 -8.67 -5.47
CA TRP A 60 -7.02 -9.55 -6.02
C TRP A 60 -7.82 -10.15 -4.86
N PHE A 61 -9.14 -9.96 -4.86
CA PHE A 61 -10.01 -10.48 -3.79
C PHE A 61 -10.32 -11.97 -3.96
N GLU A 62 -10.19 -12.48 -5.18
CA GLU A 62 -10.51 -13.84 -5.53
C GLU A 62 -9.36 -14.50 -6.29
N ASN A 63 -9.18 -15.79 -6.02
CA ASN A 63 -8.30 -16.68 -6.74
C ASN A 63 -9.07 -17.93 -7.12
N SER A 64 -8.83 -18.45 -8.32
CA SER A 64 -9.41 -19.71 -8.75
C SER A 64 -8.81 -20.88 -7.93
N ALA A 65 -9.49 -22.01 -7.92
CA ALA A 65 -8.97 -23.23 -7.27
C ALA A 65 -7.62 -23.65 -7.87
N GLU A 66 -7.44 -23.48 -9.19
CA GLU A 66 -6.18 -23.78 -9.88
C GLU A 66 -5.05 -22.84 -9.43
N GLU A 67 -5.33 -21.54 -9.31
CA GLU A 67 -4.35 -20.55 -8.83
C GLU A 67 -3.92 -20.83 -7.40
N ASN A 68 -4.85 -21.25 -6.52
CA ASN A 68 -4.52 -21.60 -5.14
C ASN A 68 -3.70 -22.90 -5.02
N LEU A 69 -3.78 -23.78 -6.02
CA LEU A 69 -3.02 -25.04 -6.08
C LEU A 69 -1.70 -24.90 -6.86
N ALA A 70 -1.43 -23.73 -7.46
CA ALA A 70 -0.24 -23.49 -8.25
C ALA A 70 1.03 -23.56 -7.38
N THR A 71 2.04 -24.28 -7.88
CA THR A 71 3.38 -24.32 -7.27
C THR A 71 4.25 -23.15 -7.72
N GLU A 72 3.89 -22.53 -8.85
CA GLU A 72 4.56 -21.37 -9.41
C GLU A 72 3.81 -20.07 -9.04
N PRO A 73 4.50 -18.92 -9.00
CA PRO A 73 3.87 -17.64 -8.72
C PRO A 73 2.73 -17.31 -9.69
N VAL A 74 1.56 -16.97 -9.15
CA VAL A 74 0.40 -16.54 -9.95
C VAL A 74 0.59 -15.09 -10.37
N THR A 75 0.81 -14.87 -11.66
CA THR A 75 1.09 -13.54 -12.24
C THR A 75 -0.15 -12.82 -12.76
N LYS A 76 -1.34 -13.44 -12.65
CA LYS A 76 -2.63 -12.89 -13.13
C LYS A 76 -2.56 -12.41 -14.59
N GLY A 77 -1.85 -13.17 -15.45
CA GLY A 77 -1.67 -12.83 -16.86
C GLY A 77 -0.89 -11.54 -17.10
N GLY A 78 -0.09 -11.08 -16.13
CA GLY A 78 0.65 -9.81 -16.19
C GLY A 78 -0.19 -8.57 -15.88
N VAL A 79 -1.46 -8.74 -15.51
CA VAL A 79 -2.30 -7.64 -15.06
C VAL A 79 -1.92 -7.26 -13.64
N VAL A 80 -1.60 -5.97 -13.44
CA VAL A 80 -1.29 -5.43 -12.12
C VAL A 80 -2.40 -4.51 -11.66
N GLN A 81 -3.06 -4.91 -10.57
CA GLN A 81 -4.26 -4.28 -10.05
C GLN A 81 -3.98 -3.61 -8.70
N SER A 82 -4.40 -2.36 -8.52
CA SER A 82 -4.36 -1.61 -7.27
C SER A 82 -5.74 -1.56 -6.62
N LEU A 83 -5.79 -1.10 -5.37
CA LEU A 83 -7.03 -0.83 -4.65
C LEU A 83 -7.97 0.10 -5.43
N GLU A 84 -7.44 1.15 -6.06
CA GLU A 84 -8.26 2.06 -6.87
C GLU A 84 -8.91 1.36 -8.07
N ASP A 85 -8.20 0.43 -8.73
CA ASP A 85 -8.75 -0.29 -9.88
C ASP A 85 -9.91 -1.23 -9.49
N VAL A 86 -9.92 -1.70 -8.24
CA VAL A 86 -11.03 -2.51 -7.68
C VAL A 86 -12.09 -1.66 -6.99
N GLY A 87 -12.05 -0.34 -7.18
CA GLY A 87 -13.07 0.58 -6.71
C GLY A 87 -12.91 1.07 -5.27
N TYR A 88 -11.81 0.74 -4.59
CA TYR A 88 -11.49 1.32 -3.28
C TYR A 88 -11.11 2.80 -3.43
N SER A 89 -11.59 3.64 -2.51
CA SER A 89 -11.25 5.06 -2.45
C SER A 89 -10.93 5.45 -1.01
N LEU A 90 -9.80 6.13 -0.81
CA LEU A 90 -9.40 6.65 0.50
C LEU A 90 -10.34 7.75 1.02
N GLU A 91 -11.06 8.44 0.14
CA GLU A 91 -11.93 9.56 0.49
C GLU A 91 -13.33 9.14 0.96
N GLY A 92 -13.62 7.82 1.06
CA GLY A 92 -14.78 7.32 1.79
C GLY A 92 -16.14 7.65 1.17
N ALA A 93 -16.25 7.75 -0.16
CA ALA A 93 -17.56 7.65 -0.79
C ALA A 93 -18.01 6.17 -0.78
N PRO A 94 -19.13 5.80 -0.15
CA PRO A 94 -19.67 4.45 -0.27
C PRO A 94 -20.06 4.25 -1.74
N ARG A 95 -19.35 3.39 -2.45
CA ARG A 95 -19.78 2.92 -3.77
C ARG A 95 -20.62 1.68 -3.59
N GLU A 96 -21.66 1.58 -4.43
CA GLU A 96 -22.54 0.42 -4.43
C GLU A 96 -21.73 -0.86 -4.65
N PRO A 97 -22.08 -1.95 -3.95
CA PRO A 97 -21.41 -3.24 -4.14
C PRO A 97 -21.42 -3.61 -5.62
N THR A 98 -20.25 -3.89 -6.17
CA THR A 98 -20.14 -4.47 -7.51
C THR A 98 -20.82 -5.84 -7.47
N GLU A 99 -21.83 -6.07 -8.33
CA GLU A 99 -22.40 -7.41 -8.49
C GLU A 99 -21.30 -8.37 -8.95
N ILE A 100 -21.01 -9.37 -8.12
CA ILE A 100 -20.09 -10.45 -8.46
C ILE A 100 -20.89 -11.51 -9.23
N PRO A 101 -20.56 -11.81 -10.50
CA PRO A 101 -21.30 -12.79 -11.29
C PRO A 101 -21.31 -14.17 -10.61
N GLY A 102 -22.50 -14.61 -10.17
CA GLY A 102 -22.69 -15.89 -9.49
C GLY A 102 -22.72 -15.84 -7.95
N TYR A 103 -22.62 -14.65 -7.35
CA TYR A 103 -22.78 -14.47 -5.91
C TYR A 103 -24.20 -13.98 -5.57
N ASP A 104 -24.95 -14.81 -4.83
CA ASP A 104 -26.25 -14.44 -4.25
C ASP A 104 -26.05 -14.15 -2.75
N PRO A 105 -26.13 -12.88 -2.31
CA PRO A 105 -26.06 -12.54 -0.90
C PRO A 105 -27.34 -13.02 -0.21
N GLN A 106 -27.23 -14.07 0.62
CA GLN A 106 -28.31 -14.60 1.46
C GLN A 106 -28.90 -13.55 2.42
#